data_AF-A0A086N789-F1
#
_entry.id   AF-A0A086N789-F1
#
_cell.length_a   1.000
_cell.length_b   1.000
_cell.length_c   1.000
_cell.angle_alpha   90.00
_cell.angle_beta   90.00
_cell.angle_gamma   90.00
#
_symmetry.space_group_name_H-M   'P 1'
#
loop_
_entity.id
_entity.type
_entity.pdbx_description
1 polymer ?
#
loop_
_entity_poly.entity_id
_entity_poly.type
_entity_poly.pdbx_seq_one_letter_code
_entity_poly.pdbx_strand_id
1 'polypeptide(L)'
;MAQPRWIARARRWWRTTPPLIRHFSIGLLILGALLAGTGLWLDHTNWWDGHSFLVNLVSSLTSLCFGVPTALLILSHLGNAQADARRTRRARGFARAEVHEFQTALIRLFNVPNTAALASEVRNLLLDLHRLRTLRDTDGTAAAEWLRSFHALLNITPNPSRTYRQPTSWTALAADRWQWRHVATWHVRVETQWRVLNDEVRPRVAECALPWLSKISAAATEQAIRQLLSGNSRNPWHVQEPSSPQDAVAAMGHFLNDVRVLCVTADKLAVRYPPPVPSTAP
;
A
#
# COMPACT_ATOMS: atom_id res chain seq x y z
N MET A 1 -13.23 29.07 28.21
CA MET A 1 -11.78 28.94 28.46
C MET A 1 -11.29 27.62 27.90
N ALA A 2 -10.53 27.62 26.80
CA ALA A 2 -10.00 26.41 26.19
C ALA A 2 -8.89 25.82 27.08
N GLN A 3 -9.08 24.60 27.59
CA GLN A 3 -8.00 23.91 28.29
C GLN A 3 -6.80 23.77 27.35
N PRO A 4 -5.57 24.04 27.84
CA PRO A 4 -4.38 23.90 27.03
C PRO A 4 -4.27 22.47 26.49
N ARG A 5 -4.19 22.30 25.17
CA ARG A 5 -4.06 21.00 24.48
C ARG A 5 -2.91 20.13 25.04
N TRP A 6 -1.92 20.72 25.70
CA TRP A 6 -0.80 20.01 26.32
C TRP A 6 -1.20 19.22 27.58
N ILE A 7 -2.14 19.71 28.40
CA ILE A 7 -2.59 19.02 29.62
C ILE A 7 -3.33 17.73 29.26
N ALA A 8 -4.20 17.78 28.25
CA ALA A 8 -4.93 16.63 27.76
C ALA A 8 -3.99 15.55 27.17
N ARG A 9 -2.91 15.96 26.49
CA ARG A 9 -1.87 15.04 26.00
C ARG A 9 -1.08 14.43 27.15
N ALA A 10 -0.62 15.23 28.10
CA ALA A 10 0.14 14.76 29.26
C ALA A 10 -0.66 13.74 30.09
N ARG A 11 -1.95 14.01 30.33
CA ARG A 11 -2.83 13.08 31.06
C ARG A 11 -3.06 11.77 30.29
N ARG A 12 -3.27 11.84 28.97
CA ARG A 12 -3.45 10.62 28.15
C ARG A 12 -2.17 9.79 28.13
N TRP A 13 -1.03 10.46 28.04
CA TRP A 13 0.27 9.82 28.04
C TRP A 13 0.62 9.16 29.39
N TRP A 14 0.36 9.85 30.51
CA TRP A 14 0.55 9.27 31.86
C TRP A 14 -0.26 7.99 32.10
N ARG A 15 -1.40 7.85 31.42
CA ARG A 15 -2.21 6.62 31.45
C ARG A 15 -1.60 5.47 30.64
N THR A 16 -0.79 5.78 29.63
CA THR A 16 -0.13 4.77 28.77
C THR A 16 1.25 4.34 29.29
N THR A 17 1.84 5.09 30.23
CA THR A 17 3.13 4.75 30.83
C THR A 17 3.03 3.47 31.68
N PRO A 18 3.99 2.53 31.61
CA PRO A 18 4.02 1.34 32.44
C PRO A 18 3.84 1.68 33.93
N PRO A 19 3.07 0.87 34.69
CA PRO A 19 2.74 1.19 36.08
C PRO A 19 4.01 1.30 36.94
N LEU A 20 5.05 0.52 36.68
CA LEU A 20 6.29 0.55 37.45
C LEU A 20 7.01 1.90 37.36
N ILE A 21 7.18 2.44 36.15
CA ILE A 21 7.77 3.78 35.94
C ILE A 21 6.93 4.83 36.64
N ARG A 22 5.59 4.70 36.58
CA ARG A 22 4.66 5.62 37.22
C ARG A 22 4.84 5.67 38.74
N HIS A 23 4.84 4.51 39.41
CA HIS A 23 5.02 4.45 40.86
C HIS A 23 6.41 4.94 41.27
N PHE A 24 7.45 4.58 40.52
CA PHE A 24 8.82 5.04 40.77
C PHE A 24 8.94 6.57 40.63
N SER A 25 8.40 7.15 39.56
CA SER A 25 8.37 8.60 39.36
C SER A 25 7.58 9.33 40.45
N ILE A 26 6.42 8.80 40.86
CA ILE A 26 5.64 9.39 41.97
C ILE A 26 6.46 9.34 43.27
N GLY A 27 7.08 8.19 43.57
CA GLY A 27 7.91 8.02 44.78
C GLY A 27 9.07 9.01 44.82
N LEU A 28 9.79 9.18 43.71
CA LEU A 28 10.86 10.17 43.60
C LEU A 28 10.36 11.61 43.74
N LEU A 29 9.22 11.96 43.14
CA LEU A 29 8.67 13.31 43.26
C LEU A 29 8.20 13.62 44.69
N ILE A 30 7.58 12.67 45.38
CA ILE A 30 7.19 12.82 46.79
C ILE A 30 8.44 12.98 47.65
N LEU A 31 9.45 12.12 47.46
CA LEU A 31 10.70 12.21 48.20
C LEU A 31 11.41 13.55 47.96
N GLY A 32 11.47 14.01 46.71
CA GLY A 32 12.04 15.30 46.35
C GLY A 32 11.28 16.48 46.97
N ALA A 33 9.94 16.42 47.00
CA ALA A 33 9.11 17.45 47.65
C ALA A 33 9.31 17.47 49.17
N LEU A 34 9.42 16.30 49.81
CA LEU A 34 9.74 16.19 51.23
C LEU A 34 11.11 16.78 51.53
N LEU A 35 12.15 16.41 50.77
CA LEU A 35 13.50 16.95 50.92
C LEU A 35 13.55 18.47 50.74
N ALA A 36 12.84 19.01 49.74
CA ALA A 36 12.73 20.44 49.53
C ALA A 36 12.03 21.14 50.70
N GLY A 37 10.92 20.58 51.19
CA GLY A 37 10.18 21.11 52.34
C GLY A 37 10.99 21.10 53.63
N THR A 38 11.67 19.98 53.92
CA THR A 38 12.60 19.88 55.06
C THR A 38 13.75 20.85 54.91
N GLY A 39 14.26 21.03 53.69
CA GLY A 39 15.30 22.00 53.37
C GLY A 39 14.92 23.43 53.77
N LEU A 40 13.73 23.88 53.33
CA LEU A 40 13.18 25.19 53.64
C LEU A 40 12.88 25.38 55.14
N TRP A 41 12.40 24.32 55.81
CA TRP A 41 12.12 24.37 57.25
C TRP A 41 13.41 24.50 58.08
N LEU A 42 14.44 23.72 57.75
CA LEU A 42 15.74 23.80 58.42
C LEU A 42 16.42 25.15 58.19
N ASP A 43 16.25 25.73 56.99
CA ASP A 43 16.75 27.06 56.65
C ASP A 43 16.13 28.14 57.54
N HIS A 44 14.81 28.09 57.76
CA HIS A 44 14.12 29.02 58.67
C HIS A 44 14.63 28.94 60.12
N THR A 45 15.16 27.78 60.56
CA THR A 45 15.73 27.61 61.90
C THR A 45 17.22 27.94 62.01
N ASN A 46 17.85 28.43 60.92
CA ASN A 46 19.30 28.62 60.81
C ASN A 46 20.12 27.34 61.11
N TRP A 47 19.54 26.16 60.94
CA TRP A 47 20.20 24.89 61.29
C TRP A 47 21.42 24.59 60.40
N TRP A 48 21.46 25.18 59.21
CA TRP A 48 22.54 25.00 58.25
C TRP A 48 23.86 25.64 58.66
N ASP A 49 23.88 26.51 59.68
CA ASP A 49 25.11 27.09 60.21
C ASP A 49 26.05 25.98 60.72
N GLY A 50 27.19 25.82 60.05
CA GLY A 50 28.17 24.76 60.32
C GLY A 50 27.98 23.45 59.53
N HIS A 51 26.93 23.32 58.71
CA HIS A 51 26.57 22.06 58.01
C HIS A 51 26.57 22.19 56.47
N SER A 52 27.51 22.94 55.90
CA SER A 52 27.59 23.20 54.44
C SER A 52 27.62 21.94 53.56
N PHE A 53 28.22 20.84 54.05
CA PHE A 53 28.22 19.55 53.35
C PHE A 53 26.80 18.98 53.15
N LEU A 54 25.96 19.04 54.19
CA LEU A 54 24.60 18.49 54.12
C LEU A 54 23.69 19.30 53.19
N VAL A 55 23.86 20.63 53.14
CA VAL A 55 23.16 21.50 52.18
C VAL A 55 23.43 21.02 50.76
N ASN A 56 24.69 20.79 50.42
CA ASN A 56 25.09 20.32 49.09
C ASN A 56 24.51 18.94 48.77
N LEU A 57 24.51 18.03 49.74
CA LEU A 57 23.95 16.68 49.58
C LEU A 57 22.43 16.71 49.36
N VAL A 58 21.70 17.47 50.19
CA VAL A 58 20.24 17.59 50.09
C VAL A 58 19.84 18.27 48.78
N SER A 59 20.55 19.32 48.37
CA SER A 59 20.32 19.98 47.07
C SER A 59 20.53 19.03 45.90
N SER A 60 21.63 18.29 45.89
CA SER A 60 21.94 17.30 44.84
C SER A 60 20.92 16.17 44.78
N LEU A 61 20.52 15.63 45.93
CA LEU A 61 19.52 14.57 46.03
C LEU A 61 18.13 15.06 45.59
N THR A 62 17.77 16.30 45.97
CA THR A 62 16.52 16.94 45.54
C THR A 62 16.51 17.11 44.01
N SER A 63 17.60 17.63 43.43
CA SER A 63 17.76 17.75 41.98
C SER A 63 17.64 16.40 41.28
N LEU A 64 18.27 15.34 41.81
CA LEU A 64 18.16 13.99 41.28
C LEU A 64 16.71 13.47 41.31
N CYS A 65 15.98 13.70 42.41
CA CYS A 65 14.59 13.27 42.59
C CYS A 65 13.63 13.91 41.56
N PHE A 66 13.92 15.11 41.08
CA PHE A 66 13.14 15.75 40.01
C PHE A 66 13.69 15.47 38.61
N GLY A 67 15.02 15.41 38.47
CA GLY A 67 15.73 15.21 37.21
C GLY A 67 15.53 13.82 36.62
N VAL A 68 15.68 12.76 37.42
CA VAL A 68 15.58 11.37 36.95
C VAL A 68 14.19 11.05 36.40
N PRO A 69 13.07 11.34 37.09
CA PRO A 69 11.74 11.13 36.53
C PRO A 69 11.57 11.92 35.23
N THR A 70 11.92 13.20 35.22
CA THR A 70 11.77 14.05 34.03
C THR A 70 12.53 13.49 32.83
N ALA A 71 13.77 13.03 33.01
CA ALA A 71 14.57 12.41 31.97
C ALA A 71 13.94 11.10 31.46
N LEU A 72 13.50 10.22 32.36
CA LEU A 72 12.82 8.96 32.00
C LEU A 72 11.53 9.21 31.21
N LEU A 73 10.77 10.22 31.62
CA LEU A 73 9.54 10.64 30.96
C LEU A 73 9.81 11.13 29.52
N ILE A 74 10.81 11.99 29.33
CA ILE A 74 11.22 12.50 28.00
C ILE A 74 11.75 11.36 27.12
N LEU A 75 12.62 10.51 27.66
CA LEU A 75 13.23 9.41 26.91
C LEU A 75 12.19 8.38 26.45
N SER A 76 11.23 8.05 27.32
CA SER A 76 10.10 7.17 26.97
C SER A 76 9.25 7.77 25.84
N HIS A 77 9.00 9.07 25.88
CA HIS A 77 8.26 9.76 24.83
C HIS A 77 9.01 9.72 23.48
N LEU A 78 10.31 10.02 23.51
CA LEU A 78 11.15 9.99 22.31
C LEU A 78 11.24 8.57 21.73
N GLY A 79 11.38 7.56 22.58
CA GLY A 79 11.41 6.15 22.18
C GLY A 79 10.12 5.72 21.47
N ASN A 80 8.96 6.08 22.00
CA ASN A 80 7.67 5.77 21.37
C ASN A 80 7.51 6.50 20.03
N ALA A 81 7.86 7.79 19.97
CA ALA A 81 7.81 8.56 18.72
C ALA A 81 8.74 7.97 17.64
N GLN A 82 9.93 7.50 18.04
CA GLN A 82 10.85 6.81 17.13
C GLN A 82 10.31 5.45 16.69
N ALA A 83 9.70 4.68 17.60
CA ALA A 83 9.09 3.39 17.27
C ALA A 83 7.94 3.57 16.26
N ASP A 84 7.07 4.55 16.47
CA ASP A 84 5.96 4.87 15.57
C ASP A 84 6.45 5.38 14.20
N ALA A 85 7.50 6.22 14.19
CA ALA A 85 8.13 6.67 12.95
C ALA A 85 8.77 5.48 12.19
N ARG A 86 9.41 4.54 12.88
CA ARG A 86 9.97 3.33 12.28
C ARG A 86 8.89 2.41 11.73
N ARG A 87 7.80 2.19 12.47
CA ARG A 87 6.63 1.40 12.02
C ARG A 87 6.02 2.00 10.76
N THR A 88 5.76 3.30 10.76
CA THR A 88 5.23 4.02 9.59
C THR A 88 6.16 3.93 8.38
N ARG A 89 7.49 4.08 8.58
CA ARG A 89 8.48 3.93 7.50
C ARG A 89 8.50 2.51 6.93
N ARG A 90 8.45 1.49 7.79
CA ARG A 90 8.40 0.07 7.38
C ARG A 90 7.12 -0.24 6.62
N ALA A 91 5.95 0.18 7.12
CA ALA A 91 4.67 0.01 6.44
C ALA A 91 4.66 0.68 5.06
N ARG A 92 5.22 1.90 4.95
CA ARG A 92 5.35 2.60 3.67
C ARG A 92 6.33 1.92 2.72
N GLY A 93 7.45 1.41 3.23
CA GLY A 93 8.42 0.65 2.44
C GLY A 93 7.82 -0.64 1.89
N PHE A 94 7.12 -1.39 2.73
CA PHE A 94 6.40 -2.60 2.34
C PHE A 94 5.33 -2.30 1.27
N ALA A 95 4.49 -1.28 1.50
CA ALA A 95 3.49 -0.87 0.51
C ALA A 95 4.10 -0.49 -0.84
N ARG A 96 5.24 0.21 -0.86
CA ARG A 96 5.95 0.55 -2.10
C ARG A 96 6.41 -0.69 -2.86
N ALA A 97 7.03 -1.64 -2.17
CA ALA A 97 7.53 -2.87 -2.78
C ALA A 97 6.39 -3.67 -3.42
N GLU A 98 5.30 -3.91 -2.68
CA GLU A 98 4.16 -4.67 -3.19
C GLU A 98 3.40 -3.93 -4.31
N VAL A 99 3.32 -2.59 -4.26
CA VAL A 99 2.74 -1.81 -5.37
C VAL A 99 3.59 -1.95 -6.64
N HIS A 100 4.92 -1.96 -6.50
CA HIS A 100 5.82 -2.18 -7.62
C HIS A 100 5.68 -3.60 -8.19
N GLU A 101 5.61 -4.63 -7.34
CA GLU A 101 5.37 -6.01 -7.77
C GLU A 101 4.02 -6.17 -8.47
N PHE A 102 2.97 -5.49 -8.00
CA PHE A 102 1.68 -5.46 -8.69
C PHE A 102 1.76 -4.80 -10.07
N GLN A 103 2.46 -3.66 -10.20
CA GLN A 103 2.72 -3.03 -11.50
C GLN A 103 3.48 -3.96 -12.44
N THR A 104 4.55 -4.59 -11.95
CA THR A 104 5.36 -5.55 -12.69
C THR A 104 4.53 -6.76 -13.13
N ALA A 105 3.70 -7.32 -12.25
CA ALA A 105 2.79 -8.41 -12.58
C ALA A 105 1.80 -8.03 -13.68
N LEU A 106 1.24 -6.82 -13.64
CA LEU A 106 0.34 -6.30 -14.67
C LEU A 106 1.02 -6.22 -16.03
N ILE A 107 2.18 -5.55 -16.12
CA ILE A 107 2.84 -5.29 -17.41
C ILE A 107 3.54 -6.51 -17.98
N ARG A 108 3.85 -7.55 -17.18
CA ARG A 108 4.66 -8.69 -17.62
C ARG A 108 4.12 -9.45 -18.84
N LEU A 109 2.80 -9.49 -19.01
CA LEU A 109 2.17 -10.13 -20.18
C LEU A 109 2.21 -9.26 -21.43
N PHE A 110 2.50 -7.96 -21.28
CA PHE A 110 2.39 -6.97 -22.33
C PHE A 110 3.76 -6.39 -22.70
N ASN A 111 3.93 -6.04 -23.97
CA ASN A 111 5.15 -5.46 -24.50
C ASN A 111 5.17 -3.94 -24.29
N VAL A 112 5.04 -3.50 -23.04
CA VAL A 112 4.95 -2.09 -22.65
C VAL A 112 5.81 -1.80 -21.42
N PRO A 113 6.41 -0.60 -21.33
CA PRO A 113 7.38 -0.30 -20.28
C PRO A 113 6.75 -0.05 -18.90
N ASN A 114 5.48 0.37 -18.84
CA ASN A 114 4.81 0.73 -17.59
C ASN A 114 3.27 0.67 -17.70
N THR A 115 2.59 0.79 -16.56
CA THR A 115 1.13 0.71 -16.45
C THR A 115 0.39 1.85 -17.14
N ALA A 116 0.99 3.05 -17.22
CA ALA A 116 0.41 4.18 -17.94
C ALA A 116 0.40 3.95 -19.46
N ALA A 117 1.49 3.40 -20.02
CA ALA A 117 1.57 2.98 -21.42
C ALA A 117 0.55 1.88 -21.71
N LEU A 118 0.47 0.86 -20.84
CA LEU A 118 -0.54 -0.20 -20.95
C LEU A 118 -1.97 0.37 -20.96
N ALA A 119 -2.28 1.29 -20.04
CA ALA A 119 -3.61 1.92 -19.97
C ALA A 119 -3.95 2.70 -21.25
N SER A 120 -2.95 3.35 -21.87
CA SER A 120 -3.14 4.07 -23.13
C SER A 120 -3.41 3.12 -24.30
N GLU A 121 -2.61 2.07 -24.45
CA GLU A 121 -2.79 1.06 -25.51
C GLU A 121 -4.12 0.32 -25.38
N VAL A 122 -4.48 -0.09 -24.16
CA VAL A 122 -5.77 -0.74 -23.89
C VAL A 122 -6.95 0.17 -24.22
N ARG A 123 -6.83 1.48 -23.96
CA ARG A 123 -7.86 2.46 -24.35
C ARG A 123 -7.99 2.57 -25.86
N ASN A 124 -6.87 2.58 -26.61
CA ASN A 124 -6.88 2.61 -28.07
C ASN A 124 -7.57 1.35 -28.62
N LEU A 125 -7.17 0.17 -28.11
CA LEU A 125 -7.80 -1.11 -28.48
C LEU A 125 -9.30 -1.15 -28.18
N LEU A 126 -9.74 -0.58 -27.05
CA LEU A 126 -11.17 -0.47 -26.72
C LEU A 126 -11.94 0.43 -27.70
N LEU A 127 -11.34 1.54 -28.15
CA LEU A 127 -11.95 2.42 -29.15
C LEU A 127 -12.08 1.69 -30.49
N ASP A 128 -11.04 0.97 -30.91
CA ASP A 128 -11.07 0.19 -32.15
C ASP A 128 -12.05 -0.99 -32.07
N LEU A 129 -12.15 -1.63 -30.90
CA LEU A 129 -13.13 -2.69 -30.66
C LEU A 129 -14.56 -2.16 -30.69
N HIS A 130 -14.79 -0.93 -30.20
CA HIS A 130 -16.09 -0.27 -30.31
C HIS A 130 -16.45 0.01 -31.78
N ARG A 131 -15.48 0.41 -32.61
CA ARG A 131 -15.66 0.54 -34.06
C ARG A 131 -16.02 -0.80 -34.70
N LEU A 132 -15.31 -1.88 -34.37
CA LEU A 132 -15.63 -3.22 -34.87
C LEU A 132 -17.05 -3.65 -34.53
N ARG A 133 -17.53 -3.35 -33.32
CA ARG A 133 -18.89 -3.69 -32.88
C ARG A 133 -19.99 -3.01 -33.73
N THR A 134 -19.68 -1.91 -34.40
CA THR A 134 -20.63 -1.23 -35.31
C THR A 134 -20.67 -1.84 -36.70
N LEU A 135 -19.70 -2.69 -37.06
CA LEU A 135 -19.66 -3.38 -38.35
C LEU A 135 -20.56 -4.62 -38.33
N ARG A 136 -21.25 -4.87 -39.45
CA ARG A 136 -22.12 -6.04 -39.62
C ARG A 136 -21.32 -7.36 -39.72
N ASP A 137 -20.11 -7.28 -40.26
CA ASP A 137 -19.17 -8.40 -40.35
C ASP A 137 -18.05 -8.22 -39.32
N THR A 138 -18.03 -9.11 -38.32
CA THR A 138 -17.13 -9.06 -37.16
C THR A 138 -15.97 -10.05 -37.26
N ASP A 139 -15.91 -10.87 -38.32
CA ASP A 139 -14.82 -11.83 -38.57
C ASP A 139 -14.02 -11.51 -39.85
N GLY A 140 -14.28 -10.35 -40.47
CA GLY A 140 -13.58 -9.87 -41.66
C GLY A 140 -12.16 -9.32 -41.40
N THR A 141 -11.60 -8.65 -42.41
CA THR A 141 -10.24 -8.07 -42.40
C THR A 141 -9.99 -7.11 -41.23
N ALA A 142 -11.01 -6.35 -40.82
CA ALA A 142 -10.91 -5.42 -39.70
C ALA A 142 -10.68 -6.14 -38.35
N ALA A 143 -11.32 -7.30 -38.15
CA ALA A 143 -11.11 -8.12 -36.95
C ALA A 143 -9.71 -8.75 -36.93
N ALA A 144 -9.24 -9.22 -38.08
CA ALA A 144 -7.87 -9.74 -38.23
C ALA A 144 -6.82 -8.67 -37.93
N GLU A 145 -7.04 -7.42 -38.38
CA GLU A 145 -6.15 -6.28 -38.08
C GLU A 145 -6.14 -5.97 -36.58
N TRP A 146 -7.32 -5.90 -35.97
CA TRP A 146 -7.45 -5.64 -34.54
C TRP A 146 -6.77 -6.73 -33.70
N LEU A 147 -6.98 -8.00 -34.04
CA LEU A 147 -6.32 -9.13 -33.38
C LEU A 147 -4.81 -9.04 -33.53
N ARG A 148 -4.29 -8.65 -34.70
CA ARG A 148 -2.85 -8.43 -34.88
C ARG A 148 -2.32 -7.35 -33.95
N SER A 149 -3.01 -6.21 -33.83
CA SER A 149 -2.65 -5.13 -32.90
C SER A 149 -2.69 -5.58 -31.44
N PHE A 150 -3.73 -6.34 -31.04
CA PHE A 150 -3.81 -6.92 -29.71
C PHE A 150 -2.67 -7.92 -29.44
N HIS A 151 -2.33 -8.77 -30.40
CA HIS A 151 -1.23 -9.71 -30.29
C HIS A 151 0.14 -9.03 -30.23
N ALA A 152 0.34 -7.93 -30.97
CA ALA A 152 1.57 -7.14 -30.89
C ALA A 152 1.75 -6.50 -29.51
N LEU A 153 0.66 -6.18 -28.81
CA LEU A 153 0.69 -5.70 -27.44
C LEU A 153 1.09 -6.81 -26.45
N LEU A 154 0.84 -8.08 -26.75
CA LEU A 154 1.18 -9.18 -25.86
C LEU A 154 2.66 -9.56 -26.00
N ASN A 155 3.39 -9.60 -24.88
CA ASN A 155 4.75 -10.11 -24.81
C ASN A 155 4.76 -11.65 -24.70
N ILE A 156 4.10 -12.29 -25.66
CA ILE A 156 3.98 -13.73 -25.73
C ILE A 156 4.89 -14.19 -26.88
N THR A 157 6.11 -14.61 -26.53
CA THR A 157 7.10 -15.06 -27.51
C THR A 157 6.66 -16.39 -28.14
N PRO A 158 6.66 -16.51 -29.48
CA PRO A 158 6.33 -17.76 -30.14
C PRO A 158 7.25 -18.86 -29.64
N ASN A 159 6.67 -20.01 -29.25
CA ASN A 159 7.48 -21.17 -28.89
C ASN A 159 8.25 -21.64 -30.14
N PRO A 160 9.59 -21.64 -30.15
CA PRO A 160 10.38 -22.01 -31.33
C PRO A 160 10.14 -23.45 -31.80
N SER A 161 9.61 -24.32 -30.93
CA SER A 161 9.31 -25.72 -31.24
C SER A 161 7.93 -25.95 -31.89
N ARG A 162 7.08 -24.93 -32.01
CA ARG A 162 5.77 -25.05 -32.65
C ARG A 162 5.58 -23.94 -33.68
N THR A 163 5.03 -24.29 -34.84
CA THR A 163 4.45 -23.34 -35.79
C THR A 163 3.23 -22.68 -35.17
N TYR A 164 3.48 -21.73 -34.28
CA TYR A 164 2.45 -20.89 -33.69
C TYR A 164 1.90 -19.96 -34.78
N ARG A 165 0.62 -20.09 -35.08
CA ARG A 165 -0.09 -19.20 -36.01
C ARG A 165 -0.92 -18.23 -35.18
N GLN A 166 -0.68 -16.93 -35.38
CA GLN A 166 -1.48 -15.90 -34.74
C GLN A 166 -2.95 -16.04 -35.17
N PRO A 167 -3.91 -15.96 -34.24
CA PRO A 167 -5.32 -16.04 -34.57
C PRO A 167 -5.74 -14.81 -35.37
N THR A 168 -6.44 -15.05 -36.48
CA THR A 168 -6.94 -13.99 -37.39
C THR A 168 -8.45 -13.80 -37.30
N SER A 169 -9.15 -14.61 -36.50
CA SER A 169 -10.59 -14.54 -36.24
C SER A 169 -10.88 -14.79 -34.76
N TRP A 170 -12.07 -14.42 -34.30
CA TRP A 170 -12.47 -14.66 -32.90
C TRP A 170 -12.57 -16.14 -32.56
N THR A 171 -12.99 -16.97 -33.53
CA THR A 171 -13.01 -18.43 -33.41
C THR A 171 -11.60 -19.00 -33.24
N ALA A 172 -10.62 -18.50 -34.00
CA ALA A 172 -9.23 -18.91 -33.85
C ALA A 172 -8.66 -18.50 -32.49
N LEU A 173 -9.03 -17.32 -31.97
CA LEU A 173 -8.65 -16.85 -30.64
C LEU A 173 -9.20 -17.77 -29.54
N ALA A 174 -10.48 -18.12 -29.62
CA ALA A 174 -11.13 -19.03 -28.67
C ALA A 174 -10.52 -20.43 -28.68
N ALA A 175 -10.03 -20.88 -29.84
CA ALA A 175 -9.35 -22.17 -29.98
C ALA A 175 -7.87 -22.13 -29.50
N ASP A 176 -7.28 -20.94 -29.28
CA ASP A 176 -5.88 -20.79 -28.89
C ASP A 176 -5.63 -21.11 -27.41
N ARG A 177 -5.53 -22.41 -27.12
CA ARG A 177 -5.21 -22.94 -25.78
C ARG A 177 -3.86 -22.49 -25.26
N TRP A 178 -2.92 -22.13 -26.14
CA TRP A 178 -1.57 -21.76 -25.73
C TRP A 178 -1.56 -20.33 -25.20
N GLN A 179 -2.16 -19.39 -25.93
CA GLN A 179 -2.33 -18.02 -25.45
C GLN A 179 -3.17 -17.99 -24.18
N TRP A 180 -4.27 -18.76 -24.13
CA TRP A 180 -5.10 -18.89 -22.93
C TRP A 180 -4.27 -19.26 -21.68
N ARG A 181 -3.39 -20.26 -21.77
CA ARG A 181 -2.54 -20.67 -20.63
C ARG A 181 -1.64 -19.54 -20.12
N HIS A 182 -1.10 -18.73 -21.02
CA HIS A 182 -0.26 -17.57 -20.65
C HIS A 182 -1.09 -16.52 -19.94
N VAL A 183 -2.27 -16.20 -20.47
CA VAL A 183 -3.19 -15.22 -19.89
C VAL A 183 -3.72 -15.70 -18.54
N ALA A 184 -4.10 -16.97 -18.41
CA ALA A 184 -4.53 -17.56 -17.14
C ALA A 184 -3.41 -17.54 -16.09
N THR A 185 -2.18 -17.90 -16.47
CA THR A 185 -1.01 -17.83 -15.57
C THR A 185 -0.72 -16.39 -15.13
N TRP A 186 -0.83 -15.43 -16.04
CA TRP A 186 -0.71 -14.02 -15.74
C TRP A 186 -1.80 -13.54 -14.78
N HIS A 187 -3.06 -13.90 -15.02
CA HIS A 187 -4.19 -13.53 -14.16
C HIS A 187 -4.00 -14.02 -12.73
N VAL A 188 -3.60 -15.28 -12.54
CA VAL A 188 -3.29 -15.83 -11.20
C VAL A 188 -2.23 -14.98 -10.49
N ARG A 189 -1.19 -14.51 -11.20
CA ARG A 189 -0.16 -13.63 -10.61
C ARG A 189 -0.73 -12.28 -10.22
N VAL A 190 -1.51 -11.65 -11.10
CA VAL A 190 -2.15 -10.35 -10.82
C VAL A 190 -3.11 -10.46 -9.62
N GLU A 191 -3.92 -11.52 -9.58
CA GLU A 191 -4.83 -11.80 -8.46
C GLU A 191 -4.06 -12.01 -7.16
N THR A 192 -2.99 -12.82 -7.20
CA THR A 192 -2.15 -13.07 -6.01
C THR A 192 -1.56 -11.77 -5.47
N GLN A 193 -1.00 -10.93 -6.34
CA GLN A 193 -0.42 -9.65 -5.94
C GLN A 193 -1.47 -8.69 -5.38
N TRP A 194 -2.68 -8.68 -5.93
CA TRP A 194 -3.77 -7.90 -5.36
C TRP A 194 -4.21 -8.40 -3.98
N ARG A 195 -4.28 -9.72 -3.77
CA ARG A 195 -4.56 -10.29 -2.44
C ARG A 195 -3.52 -9.83 -1.42
N VAL A 196 -2.23 -9.85 -1.76
CA VAL A 196 -1.18 -9.30 -0.88
C VAL A 196 -1.43 -7.82 -0.56
N LEU A 197 -1.74 -7.00 -1.58
CA LEU A 197 -2.07 -5.59 -1.36
C LEU A 197 -3.30 -5.39 -0.45
N ASN A 198 -4.36 -6.17 -0.65
CA ASN A 198 -5.62 -5.99 0.06
C ASN A 198 -5.65 -6.60 1.46
N ASP A 199 -4.99 -7.74 1.64
CA ASP A 199 -5.07 -8.55 2.85
C ASP A 199 -3.87 -8.30 3.78
N GLU A 200 -2.70 -7.96 3.24
CA GLU A 200 -1.49 -7.70 4.04
C GLU A 200 -1.08 -6.23 4.10
N VAL A 201 -1.05 -5.54 2.96
CA VAL A 201 -0.57 -4.14 2.91
C VAL A 201 -1.60 -3.18 3.47
N ARG A 202 -2.86 -3.28 3.02
CA ARG A 202 -3.95 -2.38 3.43
C ARG A 202 -4.13 -2.29 4.95
N PRO A 203 -4.16 -3.40 5.73
CA PRO A 203 -4.28 -3.31 7.19
C PRO A 203 -3.08 -2.59 7.83
N ARG A 204 -1.84 -2.92 7.43
CA ARG A 204 -0.62 -2.29 7.97
C ARG A 204 -0.55 -0.79 7.69
N VAL A 205 -0.98 -0.39 6.50
CA VAL A 205 -1.11 1.01 6.12
C VAL A 205 -2.17 1.71 6.97
N ALA A 206 -3.33 1.07 7.17
CA ALA A 206 -4.42 1.61 7.97
C ALA A 206 -4.04 1.77 9.46
N GLU A 207 -3.32 0.80 10.03
CA GLU A 207 -2.77 0.87 11.40
C GLU A 207 -1.83 2.07 11.59
N CYS A 208 -1.08 2.43 10.54
CA CYS A 208 -0.19 3.59 10.55
C CYS A 208 -0.88 4.90 10.09
N ALA A 209 -2.21 4.91 9.95
CA ALA A 209 -3.00 6.04 9.44
C ALA A 209 -2.50 6.60 8.08
N LEU A 210 -1.92 5.74 7.25
CA LEU A 210 -1.44 6.09 5.91
C LEU A 210 -2.61 6.05 4.89
N PRO A 211 -2.58 6.88 3.85
CA PRO A 211 -3.69 7.00 2.90
C PRO A 211 -3.77 5.79 1.96
N TRP A 212 -4.92 5.08 1.97
CA TRP A 212 -5.19 3.97 1.06
C TRP A 212 -6.15 4.36 -0.10
N LEU A 213 -6.47 3.43 -1.00
CA LEU A 213 -7.52 3.56 -2.02
C LEU A 213 -8.85 3.99 -1.42
N SER A 214 -9.60 4.81 -2.16
CA SER A 214 -11.00 5.07 -1.78
C SER A 214 -11.79 3.77 -1.86
N LYS A 215 -12.84 3.63 -1.04
CA LYS A 215 -13.69 2.44 -1.03
C LYS A 215 -14.21 2.08 -2.43
N ILE A 216 -14.61 3.09 -3.21
CA ILE A 216 -15.09 2.93 -4.59
C ILE A 216 -13.99 2.37 -5.51
N SER A 217 -12.78 2.93 -5.45
CA SER A 217 -11.67 2.43 -6.27
C SER A 217 -11.28 1.01 -5.87
N ALA A 218 -11.16 0.72 -4.59
CA ALA A 218 -10.83 -0.62 -4.11
C ALA A 218 -11.89 -1.67 -4.51
N ALA A 219 -13.18 -1.34 -4.41
CA ALA A 219 -14.26 -2.21 -4.85
C ALA A 219 -14.26 -2.45 -6.37
N ALA A 220 -13.98 -1.41 -7.17
CA ALA A 220 -13.87 -1.53 -8.62
C ALA A 220 -12.68 -2.43 -9.03
N THR A 221 -11.55 -2.32 -8.35
CA THR A 221 -10.38 -3.20 -8.59
C THR A 221 -10.68 -4.64 -8.21
N GLU A 222 -11.27 -4.87 -7.03
CA GLU A 222 -11.68 -6.21 -6.59
C GLU A 222 -12.63 -6.86 -7.60
N GLN A 223 -13.63 -6.10 -8.06
CA GLN A 223 -14.56 -6.55 -9.08
C GLN A 223 -13.84 -6.87 -10.41
N ALA A 224 -12.95 -5.98 -10.87
CA ALA A 224 -12.20 -6.20 -12.11
C ALA A 224 -11.37 -7.49 -12.03
N ILE A 225 -10.69 -7.76 -10.91
CA ILE A 225 -9.86 -8.97 -10.74
C ILE A 225 -10.70 -10.24 -10.69
N ARG A 226 -11.82 -10.23 -9.96
CA ARG A 226 -12.74 -11.38 -9.89
C ARG A 226 -13.41 -11.68 -11.23
N GLN A 227 -13.69 -10.63 -12.01
CA GLN A 227 -14.38 -10.76 -13.29
C GLN A 227 -13.42 -11.01 -14.45
N LEU A 228 -12.13 -10.70 -14.28
CA LEU A 228 -11.07 -11.00 -15.25
C LEU A 228 -11.07 -12.52 -15.52
N LEU A 229 -11.32 -12.89 -16.77
CA LEU A 229 -11.39 -14.28 -17.25
C LEU A 229 -12.49 -15.15 -16.60
N SER A 230 -13.48 -14.54 -15.94
CA SER A 230 -14.62 -15.28 -15.41
C SER A 230 -15.37 -16.02 -16.52
N GLY A 231 -15.78 -17.27 -16.25
CA GLY A 231 -16.42 -18.16 -17.24
C GLY A 231 -17.81 -17.71 -17.73
N ASN A 232 -18.37 -16.65 -17.16
CA ASN A 232 -19.71 -16.13 -17.47
C ASN A 232 -19.68 -15.18 -18.68
N SER A 233 -19.23 -15.67 -19.84
CA SER A 233 -19.22 -14.91 -21.11
C SER A 233 -18.29 -13.69 -21.13
N ARG A 234 -17.34 -13.58 -20.18
CA ARG A 234 -16.35 -12.49 -20.12
C ARG A 234 -14.93 -12.94 -20.48
N ASN A 235 -14.75 -14.23 -20.72
CA ASN A 235 -13.48 -14.80 -21.12
C ASN A 235 -13.44 -14.94 -22.66
N PRO A 236 -12.67 -14.09 -23.37
CA PRO A 236 -12.62 -14.14 -24.83
C PRO A 236 -11.96 -15.42 -25.37
N TRP A 237 -11.28 -16.20 -24.52
CA TRP A 237 -10.71 -17.51 -24.87
C TRP A 237 -11.65 -18.69 -24.57
N HIS A 238 -12.81 -18.45 -23.95
CA HIS A 238 -13.74 -19.51 -23.52
C HIS A 238 -15.20 -19.15 -23.84
N VAL A 239 -15.44 -18.41 -24.91
CA VAL A 239 -16.80 -18.15 -25.37
C VAL A 239 -17.42 -19.49 -25.82
N GLN A 240 -18.50 -19.93 -25.16
CA GLN A 240 -19.08 -21.26 -25.37
C GLN A 240 -19.65 -21.37 -26.79
N GLU A 241 -19.25 -22.40 -27.54
CA GLU A 241 -19.87 -22.68 -28.83
C GLU A 241 -21.36 -23.07 -28.69
N PRO A 242 -22.25 -22.60 -29.60
CA PRO A 242 -22.02 -21.70 -30.72
C PRO A 242 -22.27 -20.22 -30.34
N SER A 243 -21.30 -19.57 -29.70
CA SER A 243 -21.37 -18.13 -29.44
C SER A 243 -21.14 -17.33 -30.72
N SER A 244 -21.92 -16.27 -30.89
CA SER A 244 -21.73 -15.36 -32.02
C SER A 244 -20.37 -14.65 -31.89
N PRO A 245 -19.72 -14.26 -33.00
CA PRO A 245 -18.51 -13.42 -32.94
C PRO A 245 -18.72 -12.12 -32.15
N GLN A 246 -19.96 -11.62 -32.07
CA GLN A 246 -20.31 -10.46 -31.24
C GLN A 246 -20.12 -10.71 -29.74
N ASP A 247 -20.34 -11.93 -29.27
CA ASP A 247 -20.12 -12.32 -27.87
C ASP A 247 -18.62 -12.31 -27.53
N ALA A 248 -17.78 -12.75 -28.46
CA ALA A 248 -16.32 -12.69 -28.31
C ALA A 248 -15.80 -11.24 -28.28
N VAL A 249 -16.32 -10.38 -29.16
CA VAL A 249 -16.04 -8.93 -29.14
C VAL A 249 -16.46 -8.33 -27.80
N ALA A 250 -17.65 -8.67 -27.29
CA ALA A 250 -18.12 -8.18 -26.01
C ALA A 250 -17.24 -8.67 -24.83
N ALA A 251 -16.91 -9.96 -24.81
CA ALA A 251 -16.03 -10.56 -23.81
C ALA A 251 -14.64 -9.88 -23.80
N MET A 252 -14.07 -9.64 -24.98
CA MET A 252 -12.80 -8.92 -25.12
C MET A 252 -12.89 -7.48 -24.61
N GLY A 253 -14.01 -6.80 -24.88
CA GLY A 253 -14.25 -5.45 -24.36
C GLY A 253 -14.30 -5.41 -22.84
N HIS A 254 -14.92 -6.40 -22.20
CA HIS A 254 -14.91 -6.55 -20.76
C HIS A 254 -13.50 -6.79 -20.22
N PHE A 255 -12.75 -7.74 -20.81
CA PHE A 255 -11.36 -8.02 -20.45
C PHE A 255 -10.49 -6.76 -20.49
N LEU A 256 -10.53 -6.02 -21.60
CA LEU A 256 -9.74 -4.79 -21.76
C LEU A 256 -10.16 -3.69 -20.78
N ASN A 257 -11.47 -3.54 -20.52
CA ASN A 257 -11.91 -2.58 -19.51
C ASN A 257 -11.42 -2.96 -18.10
N ASP A 258 -11.46 -4.23 -17.74
CA ASP A 258 -10.94 -4.70 -16.45
C ASP A 258 -9.44 -4.42 -16.33
N VAL A 259 -8.63 -4.78 -17.35
CA VAL A 259 -7.20 -4.44 -17.41
C VAL A 259 -6.96 -2.94 -17.21
N ARG A 260 -7.74 -2.08 -17.86
CA ARG A 260 -7.64 -0.63 -17.71
C ARG A 260 -7.91 -0.17 -16.27
N VAL A 261 -8.93 -0.73 -15.61
CA VAL A 261 -9.23 -0.44 -14.19
C VAL A 261 -8.06 -0.83 -13.30
N LEU A 262 -7.41 -1.96 -13.57
CA LEU A 262 -6.23 -2.40 -12.82
C LEU A 262 -5.05 -1.44 -13.01
N CYS A 263 -4.75 -1.03 -14.24
CA CYS A 263 -3.68 -0.06 -14.51
C CYS A 263 -3.91 1.28 -13.81
N VAL A 264 -5.13 1.84 -13.91
CA VAL A 264 -5.49 3.09 -13.22
C VAL A 264 -5.35 2.95 -11.70
N THR A 265 -5.68 1.77 -11.15
CA THR A 265 -5.52 1.50 -9.73
C THR A 265 -4.04 1.45 -9.33
N ALA A 266 -3.23 0.74 -10.12
CA ALA A 266 -1.81 0.61 -9.90
C ALA A 266 -1.12 1.99 -9.93
N ASP A 267 -1.47 2.85 -10.89
CA ASP A 267 -0.96 4.22 -10.98
C ASP A 267 -1.36 5.07 -9.76
N LYS A 268 -2.62 4.98 -9.32
CA LYS A 268 -3.09 5.68 -8.10
C LYS A 268 -2.33 5.23 -6.85
N LEU A 269 -2.01 3.94 -6.76
CA LEU A 269 -1.20 3.40 -5.67
C LEU A 269 0.26 3.89 -5.78
N ALA A 270 0.85 3.87 -6.97
CA ALA A 270 2.22 4.33 -7.22
C ALA A 270 2.41 5.81 -6.88
N VAL A 271 1.42 6.68 -7.16
CA VAL A 271 1.46 8.10 -6.77
C VAL A 271 1.52 8.27 -5.23
N ARG A 272 0.86 7.40 -4.47
CA ARG A 272 0.85 7.46 -2.99
C ARG A 272 2.09 6.82 -2.37
N TYR A 273 2.58 5.78 -3.03
CA TYR A 273 3.71 4.97 -2.63
C TYR A 273 4.77 4.97 -3.75
N PRO A 274 5.40 6.13 -4.01
CA PRO A 274 6.37 6.23 -5.10
C PRO A 274 7.61 5.38 -4.78
N PRO A 275 8.31 4.88 -5.82
CA PRO A 275 9.57 4.19 -5.63
C PRO A 275 10.58 5.08 -4.89
N PRO A 276 11.56 4.49 -4.17
CA PRO A 276 12.60 5.27 -3.54
C PRO A 276 13.32 6.11 -4.59
N VAL A 277 13.45 7.41 -4.36
CA VAL A 277 14.32 8.25 -5.16
C VAL A 277 15.73 7.70 -4.97
N PRO A 278 16.46 7.35 -6.04
CA PRO A 278 17.84 6.91 -5.91
C PRO A 278 18.58 8.01 -5.14
N SER A 279 19.12 7.65 -3.97
CA SER A 279 19.91 8.58 -3.17
C SER A 279 21.09 8.98 -4.05
N THR A 280 21.09 10.21 -4.55
CA THR A 280 22.30 10.83 -5.08
C THR A 280 23.24 10.98 -3.90
N ALA A 281 24.03 9.94 -3.65
CA ALA A 281 25.07 9.98 -2.65
C ALA A 281 26.01 11.14 -3.03
N PRO A 282 26.24 12.12 -2.13
CA PRO A 282 27.24 13.14 -2.33
C PRO A 282 28.66 12.57 -2.28
#